data_AF-A0A7S3YX85-F1
#
_entry.id   AF-A0A7S3YX85-F1
#
_cell.length_a   1.000
_cell.length_b   1.000
_cell.length_c   1.000
_cell.angle_alpha   90.00
_cell.angle_beta   90.00
_cell.angle_gamma   90.00
#
_symmetry.space_group_name_H-M   'P 1'
#
loop_
_entity.id
_entity.type
_entity.pdbx_description
1 polymer ?
#
loop_
_entity_poly.entity_id
_entity_poly.type
_entity_poly.pdbx_seq_one_letter_code
_entity_poly.pdbx_strand_id
1 'polypeptide(L)'
;NEECEDAYRTFLSLDDRHQGHHKLLVNITTLTRLMTILDRHTEFVLLLETYDMLVDKYKEQPTDEIYRLASKAAVNLDQYKRASDILEHRTRSTKDLPTSYLARVILEGLMRAQDYQTLTRMFFGLKKKGLKMPSD
;
A
#
# COMPACT_ATOMS: atom_id res chain seq x y z
N ASN A 1 -3.66 20.53 -0.61
CA ASN A 1 -4.07 20.64 -2.04
C ASN A 1 -5.58 20.47 -2.06
N GLU A 2 -6.34 21.42 -2.63
CA GLU A 2 -7.80 21.50 -2.52
C GLU A 2 -8.52 20.23 -3.03
N GLU A 3 -8.09 19.63 -4.14
CA GLU A 3 -8.67 18.38 -4.66
C GLU A 3 -8.44 17.19 -3.70
N CYS A 4 -7.27 17.14 -3.06
CA CYS A 4 -6.94 16.10 -2.09
C CYS A 4 -7.71 16.28 -0.77
N GLU A 5 -7.81 17.52 -0.30
CA GLU A 5 -8.56 17.87 0.91
C GLU A 5 -10.06 17.57 0.73
N ASP A 6 -10.64 17.88 -0.42
CA ASP A 6 -12.03 17.58 -0.72
C ASP A 6 -12.28 16.07 -0.87
N ALA A 7 -11.39 15.35 -1.54
CA ALA A 7 -11.49 13.89 -1.65
C ALA A 7 -11.36 13.20 -0.28
N TYR A 8 -10.44 13.69 0.56
CA TYR A 8 -10.22 13.15 1.91
C TYR A 8 -11.37 13.51 2.87
N ARG A 9 -11.88 14.74 2.84
CA ARG A 9 -13.10 15.13 3.59
C ARG A 9 -14.32 14.34 3.16
N THR A 10 -14.50 14.11 1.86
CA THR A 10 -15.59 13.26 1.34
C THR A 10 -15.48 11.86 1.92
N PHE A 11 -14.27 11.30 1.96
CA PHE A 11 -14.02 9.99 2.58
C PHE A 11 -14.33 9.97 4.08
N LEU A 12 -13.84 10.94 4.87
CA LEU A 12 -14.12 11.02 6.31
C LEU A 12 -15.61 11.24 6.60
N SER A 13 -16.33 11.99 5.75
CA SER A 13 -17.77 12.20 5.92
C SER A 13 -18.62 10.93 5.73
N LEU A 14 -18.05 9.89 5.09
CA LEU A 14 -18.66 8.56 5.01
C LEU A 14 -18.44 7.73 6.30
N ASP A 15 -17.44 8.07 7.12
CA ASP A 15 -17.14 7.44 8.42
C ASP A 15 -18.08 7.98 9.53
N ASP A 16 -18.35 9.28 9.54
CA ASP A 16 -19.14 9.94 10.61
C ASP A 16 -20.63 9.60 10.60
N ARG A 17 -21.22 9.28 9.44
CA ARG A 17 -22.65 8.93 9.35
C ARG A 17 -22.98 7.53 9.88
N HIS A 18 -21.99 6.75 10.32
CA HIS A 18 -22.15 5.33 10.64
C HIS A 18 -21.77 4.94 12.08
N GLN A 19 -21.61 5.92 13.00
CA GLN A 19 -21.29 5.68 14.41
C GLN A 19 -22.38 4.92 15.23
N GLY A 20 -23.42 4.38 14.59
CA GLY A 20 -24.50 3.63 15.25
C GLY A 20 -24.48 2.12 15.04
N HIS A 21 -24.34 1.62 13.81
CA HIS A 21 -24.48 0.20 13.50
C HIS A 21 -23.77 -0.17 12.19
N HIS A 22 -22.92 -1.20 12.24
CA HIS A 22 -22.34 -1.98 11.14
C HIS A 22 -21.30 -1.34 10.21
N LYS A 23 -20.25 -2.15 9.93
CA LYS A 23 -19.37 -2.18 8.76
C LYS A 23 -19.46 -0.94 7.87
N LEU A 24 -18.34 -0.21 7.76
CA LEU A 24 -18.15 0.77 6.71
C LEU A 24 -18.61 0.17 5.36
N LEU A 25 -19.69 0.72 4.79
CA LEU A 25 -19.98 0.59 3.37
C LEU A 25 -19.03 1.51 2.57
N VAL A 26 -17.80 1.70 3.03
CA VAL A 26 -16.77 2.30 2.20
C VAL A 26 -16.43 1.27 1.14
N ASN A 27 -16.96 1.55 -0.04
CA ASN A 27 -16.64 0.80 -1.22
C ASN A 27 -15.13 0.92 -1.48
N ILE A 28 -14.44 -0.22 -1.56
CA ILE A 28 -13.02 -0.29 -1.87
C ILE A 28 -12.65 0.46 -3.17
N THR A 29 -13.62 0.64 -4.07
CA THR A 29 -13.52 1.48 -5.27
C THR A 29 -13.33 2.96 -4.93
N THR A 30 -14.10 3.49 -3.97
CA THR A 30 -13.98 4.89 -3.52
C THR A 30 -12.63 5.15 -2.87
N LEU A 31 -12.15 4.20 -2.05
CA LEU A 31 -10.81 4.25 -1.46
C LEU A 31 -9.71 4.20 -2.50
N THR A 32 -9.80 3.28 -3.46
CA THR A 32 -8.83 3.17 -4.55
C THR A 32 -8.78 4.47 -5.36
N ARG A 33 -9.93 5.13 -5.58
CA ARG A 33 -10.01 6.43 -6.25
C ARG A 33 -9.36 7.54 -5.43
N LEU A 34 -9.63 7.61 -4.12
CA LEU A 34 -8.97 8.56 -3.22
C LEU A 34 -7.46 8.38 -3.28
N MET A 35 -6.97 7.15 -3.08
CA MET A 35 -5.54 6.86 -3.12
C MET A 35 -4.91 7.22 -4.48
N THR A 36 -5.61 7.00 -5.59
CA THR A 36 -5.15 7.44 -6.91
C THR A 36 -5.04 8.97 -7.02
N ILE A 37 -5.98 9.73 -6.44
CA ILE A 37 -5.90 11.20 -6.39
C ILE A 37 -4.70 11.65 -5.55
N LEU A 38 -4.53 11.06 -4.36
CA LEU A 38 -3.41 11.35 -3.46
C LEU A 38 -2.06 11.02 -4.13
N ASP A 39 -1.94 9.91 -4.85
CA ASP A 39 -0.72 9.54 -5.58
C ASP A 39 -0.37 10.54 -6.69
N ARG A 40 -1.38 11.03 -7.42
CA ARG A 40 -1.20 12.03 -8.48
C ARG A 40 -0.62 13.34 -7.94
N HIS A 41 -1.02 13.70 -6.73
CA HIS A 41 -0.61 14.93 -6.06
C HIS A 41 0.54 14.73 -5.07
N THR A 42 1.19 13.55 -5.09
CA THR A 42 2.33 13.21 -4.23
C THR A 42 2.05 13.31 -2.73
N GLU A 43 0.79 13.17 -2.32
CA GLU A 43 0.34 13.18 -0.92
C GLU A 43 0.61 11.81 -0.26
N PHE A 44 1.89 11.42 -0.21
CA PHE A 44 2.31 10.08 0.19
C PHE A 44 2.02 9.77 1.66
N VAL A 45 2.01 10.78 2.54
CA VAL A 45 1.66 10.59 3.96
C VAL A 45 0.19 10.19 4.08
N LEU A 46 -0.71 10.94 3.45
CA LEU A 46 -2.15 10.65 3.45
C LEU A 46 -2.47 9.30 2.78
N LEU A 47 -1.70 8.91 1.76
CA LEU A 47 -1.78 7.58 1.14
C LEU A 47 -1.56 6.45 2.15
N LEU A 48 -0.51 6.58 2.96
CA LEU A 48 -0.17 5.59 3.97
C LEU A 48 -1.17 5.59 5.13
N GLU A 49 -1.63 6.75 5.58
CA GLU A 49 -2.68 6.84 6.60
C GLU A 49 -4.01 6.21 6.10
N THR A 50 -4.37 6.44 4.84
CA THR A 50 -5.55 5.83 4.21
C THR A 50 -5.42 4.31 4.16
N TYR A 51 -4.22 3.79 3.84
CA TYR A 51 -3.93 2.36 3.88
C TYR A 51 -4.04 1.79 5.30
N ASP A 52 -3.46 2.45 6.31
CA ASP A 52 -3.52 1.99 7.70
C ASP A 52 -4.97 1.99 8.21
N MET A 53 -5.77 3.00 7.89
CA MET A 53 -7.19 3.01 8.23
C MET A 53 -7.91 1.79 7.65
N LEU A 54 -7.64 1.45 6.39
CA LEU A 54 -8.24 0.27 5.75
C LEU A 54 -7.90 -1.04 6.45
N VAL A 55 -6.60 -1.25 6.73
CA VAL A 55 -6.09 -2.52 7.28
C VAL A 55 -6.30 -2.61 8.79
N ASP A 56 -6.01 -1.56 9.53
CA ASP A 56 -5.97 -1.58 10.99
C ASP A 56 -7.30 -1.20 11.63
N LYS A 57 -7.97 -0.16 11.12
CA LYS A 57 -9.27 0.28 11.69
C LYS A 57 -10.42 -0.55 11.13
N TYR A 58 -10.47 -0.74 9.82
CA TYR A 58 -11.60 -1.41 9.17
C TYR A 58 -11.42 -2.91 8.96
N LYS A 59 -10.19 -3.43 9.13
CA LYS A 59 -9.87 -4.85 8.96
C LYS A 59 -10.28 -5.41 7.59
N GLU A 60 -10.26 -4.57 6.58
CA GLU A 60 -10.61 -4.94 5.21
C GLU A 60 -9.36 -5.34 4.42
N GLN A 61 -9.54 -6.28 3.49
CA GLN A 61 -8.44 -6.72 2.63
C GLN A 61 -8.22 -5.71 1.49
N PRO A 62 -7.03 -5.09 1.37
CA PRO A 62 -6.72 -4.20 0.26
C PRO A 62 -6.70 -4.91 -1.09
N THR A 63 -6.99 -4.17 -2.16
CA THR A 63 -6.75 -4.62 -3.53
C THR A 63 -5.26 -4.55 -3.88
N ASP A 64 -4.84 -5.26 -4.93
CA ASP A 64 -3.47 -5.17 -5.44
C ASP A 64 -3.07 -3.74 -5.83
N GLU A 65 -4.02 -2.93 -6.29
CA GLU A 65 -3.78 -1.52 -6.60
C GLU A 65 -3.51 -0.69 -5.34
N ILE A 66 -4.27 -0.91 -4.26
CA ILE A 66 -4.00 -0.26 -2.97
C ILE A 66 -2.64 -0.67 -2.41
N TYR A 67 -2.29 -1.96 -2.48
CA TYR A 67 -0.95 -2.43 -2.09
C TYR A 67 0.16 -1.75 -2.90
N ARG A 68 -0.05 -1.57 -4.20
CA ARG A 68 0.89 -0.87 -5.09
C ARG A 68 1.06 0.60 -4.70
N LEU A 69 -0.04 1.32 -4.49
CA LEU A 69 -0.03 2.73 -4.12
C LEU A 69 0.62 2.95 -2.74
N ALA A 70 0.27 2.12 -1.75
CA ALA A 70 0.85 2.18 -0.41
C ALA A 70 2.35 1.85 -0.41
N SER A 71 2.77 0.80 -1.13
CA SER A 71 4.19 0.44 -1.24
C SER A 71 4.99 1.54 -1.93
N LYS A 72 4.46 2.14 -3.00
CA LYS A 72 5.07 3.29 -3.67
C LYS A 72 5.19 4.48 -2.73
N ALA A 73 4.15 4.81 -1.96
CA ALA A 73 4.18 5.90 -0.99
C ALA A 73 5.25 5.69 0.08
N ALA A 74 5.34 4.47 0.65
CA ALA A 74 6.37 4.13 1.63
C ALA A 74 7.79 4.28 1.05
N VAL A 75 8.03 3.84 -0.19
CA VAL A 75 9.34 4.02 -0.85
C VAL A 75 9.67 5.49 -1.09
N ASN A 76 8.70 6.32 -1.52
CA ASN A 76 8.93 7.75 -1.75
C ASN A 76 9.14 8.56 -0.46
N LEU A 77 8.70 8.02 0.68
CA LEU A 77 8.94 8.61 2.00
C LEU A 77 10.17 8.02 2.71
N ASP A 78 11.00 7.26 1.99
CA ASP A 78 12.16 6.53 2.54
C ASP A 78 11.79 5.56 3.69
N GLN A 79 10.53 5.15 3.78
CA GLN A 79 10.01 4.19 4.77
C GLN A 79 10.14 2.75 4.24
N TYR A 80 11.36 2.34 3.91
CA TYR A 80 11.61 1.07 3.21
C TYR A 80 11.20 -0.18 4.00
N LYS A 81 11.38 -0.16 5.32
CA LYS A 81 10.86 -1.22 6.21
C LYS A 81 9.34 -1.34 6.08
N ARG A 82 8.63 -0.21 6.05
CA ARG A 82 7.18 -0.17 5.90
C ARG A 82 6.74 -0.70 4.54
N ALA A 83 7.46 -0.36 3.47
CA ALA A 83 7.21 -0.93 2.14
C ALA A 83 7.34 -2.46 2.15
N SER A 84 8.37 -3.00 2.81
CA SER A 84 8.54 -4.45 3.02
C SER A 84 7.39 -5.06 3.83
N ASP A 85 6.96 -4.41 4.91
CA ASP A 85 5.86 -4.89 5.76
C ASP A 85 4.52 -4.94 4.98
N ILE A 86 4.26 -3.95 4.12
CA ILE A 86 3.09 -3.93 3.22
C ILE A 86 3.11 -5.11 2.24
N LEU A 87 4.26 -5.43 1.65
CA LEU A 87 4.41 -6.60 0.75
C LEU A 87 4.20 -7.92 1.47
N GLU A 88 4.73 -8.02 2.67
CA GLU A 88 4.57 -9.21 3.50
C GLU A 88 3.10 -9.39 3.90
N HIS A 89 2.43 -8.31 4.30
CA HIS A 89 0.99 -8.31 4.56
C HIS A 89 0.21 -8.80 3.33
N ARG A 90 0.47 -8.25 2.13
CA ARG A 90 -0.15 -8.71 0.88
C ARG A 90 0.02 -10.22 0.68
N THR A 91 1.27 -10.69 0.76
CA THR A 91 1.62 -12.10 0.52
C THR A 91 0.93 -13.05 1.51
N ARG A 92 0.80 -12.64 2.77
CA ARG A 92 0.12 -13.42 3.81
C ARG A 92 -1.40 -13.41 3.60
N SER A 93 -1.97 -12.26 3.25
CA SER A 93 -3.41 -12.07 3.11
C SER A 93 -3.99 -12.71 1.85
N THR A 94 -3.27 -12.70 0.72
CA THR A 94 -3.74 -13.32 -0.53
C THR A 94 -3.30 -14.77 -0.69
N LYS A 95 -2.29 -15.24 0.06
CA LYS A 95 -1.54 -16.50 -0.18
C LYS A 95 -0.86 -16.61 -1.55
N ASP A 96 -1.11 -15.66 -2.43
CA ASP A 96 -0.45 -15.50 -3.72
C ASP A 96 0.87 -14.72 -3.63
N LEU A 97 1.75 -14.99 -4.58
CA LEU A 97 2.94 -14.19 -4.83
C LEU A 97 2.55 -12.75 -5.22
N PRO A 98 3.26 -11.73 -4.72
CA PRO A 98 3.10 -10.38 -5.22
C PRO A 98 3.49 -10.31 -6.71
N THR A 99 2.95 -9.32 -7.43
CA THR A 99 3.35 -9.10 -8.82
C THR A 99 4.84 -8.74 -8.89
N SER A 100 5.51 -9.13 -9.99
CA SER A 100 6.93 -8.79 -10.19
C SER A 100 7.18 -7.28 -10.16
N TYR A 101 6.19 -6.48 -10.60
CA TYR A 101 6.24 -5.02 -10.49
C TYR A 101 6.29 -4.55 -9.03
N LEU A 102 5.39 -5.05 -8.18
CA LEU A 102 5.33 -4.67 -6.77
C LEU A 102 6.62 -5.06 -6.03
N ALA A 103 7.11 -6.27 -6.29
CA ALA A 103 8.40 -6.73 -5.75
C ALA A 103 9.56 -5.81 -6.19
N ARG A 104 9.59 -5.42 -7.46
CA ARG A 104 10.62 -4.54 -8.02
C ARG A 104 10.65 -3.18 -7.35
N VAL A 105 9.50 -2.52 -7.18
CA VAL A 105 9.42 -1.19 -6.53
C VAL A 105 10.07 -1.20 -5.15
N ILE A 106 9.86 -2.25 -4.38
CA ILE A 106 10.36 -2.35 -3.01
C ILE A 106 11.85 -2.74 -2.99
N LEU A 107 12.28 -3.64 -3.87
CA LEU A 107 13.70 -3.97 -4.03
C LEU A 107 14.53 -2.76 -4.46
N GLU A 108 14.03 -1.97 -5.42
CA GLU A 108 14.68 -0.72 -5.83
C GLU A 108 14.77 0.27 -4.66
N GLY A 109 13.71 0.38 -3.86
CA GLY A 109 13.71 1.20 -2.65
C GLY A 109 14.78 0.76 -1.66
N LEU A 110 14.80 -0.53 -1.30
CA LEU A 110 15.80 -1.08 -0.37
C LEU A 110 17.24 -0.91 -0.88
N MET A 111 17.45 -0.99 -2.20
CA MET A 111 18.75 -0.75 -2.81
C MET A 111 19.19 0.72 -2.68
N ARG A 112 18.27 1.68 -2.87
CA ARG A 112 18.55 3.12 -2.62
C ARG A 112 18.84 3.42 -1.16
N ALA A 113 18.13 2.73 -0.27
CA ALA A 113 18.32 2.79 1.18
C ALA A 113 19.65 2.20 1.67
N GLN A 114 20.35 1.45 0.82
CA GLN A 114 21.50 0.61 1.18
C GLN A 114 21.18 -0.43 2.27
N ASP A 115 19.90 -0.80 2.43
CA ASP A 115 19.48 -1.90 3.31
C ASP A 115 19.65 -3.24 2.59
N TYR A 116 20.91 -3.60 2.36
CA TYR A 116 21.28 -4.82 1.64
C TYR A 116 20.85 -6.09 2.38
N GLN A 117 20.70 -6.03 3.71
CA GLN A 117 20.24 -7.16 4.51
C GLN A 117 18.78 -7.49 4.22
N THR A 118 17.89 -6.49 4.29
CA THR A 118 16.47 -6.68 3.97
C THR A 118 16.28 -6.98 2.49
N LEU A 119 17.02 -6.30 1.61
CA LEU A 119 17.03 -6.55 0.16
C LEU A 119 17.31 -8.02 -0.15
N THR A 120 18.42 -8.55 0.38
CA THR A 120 18.87 -9.92 0.14
C THR A 120 17.84 -10.94 0.64
N ARG A 121 17.35 -10.74 1.87
CA ARG A 121 16.32 -11.62 2.47
C ARG A 121 15.05 -11.65 1.61
N MET A 122 14.58 -10.49 1.16
CA MET A 122 13.36 -10.37 0.37
C MET A 122 13.55 -10.97 -1.03
N PHE A 123 14.66 -10.67 -1.70
CA PHE A 123 14.99 -11.22 -3.01
C PHE A 123 15.00 -12.75 -3.01
N PHE A 124 15.73 -13.38 -2.09
CA PHE A 124 15.77 -14.83 -1.99
C PHE A 124 14.44 -15.43 -1.52
N GLY A 125 13.70 -14.74 -0.64
CA GLY A 125 12.37 -15.15 -0.22
C GLY A 125 11.38 -15.23 -1.39
N LEU A 126 11.38 -14.22 -2.26
CA LEU A 126 10.53 -14.16 -3.45
C LEU A 126 10.95 -15.20 -4.50
N LYS A 127 12.26 -15.36 -4.74
CA LYS A 127 12.80 -16.38 -5.65
C LYS A 127 12.44 -17.79 -5.19
N LYS A 128 12.57 -18.10 -3.89
CA LYS A 128 12.21 -19.40 -3.31
C LYS A 128 10.72 -19.72 -3.50
N LYS A 129 9.86 -18.71 -3.43
CA LYS A 129 8.42 -18.87 -3.65
C LYS A 129 8.05 -18.98 -5.14
N GLY A 130 9.01 -18.90 -6.06
CA GLY A 130 8.79 -19.09 -7.50
C GLY A 130 8.46 -17.81 -8.27
N LEU A 131 8.60 -16.63 -7.66
CA LEU A 131 8.42 -15.38 -8.40
C LEU A 131 9.54 -15.24 -9.43
N LYS A 132 9.17 -15.17 -10.71
CA LYS A 132 10.10 -14.84 -11.78
C LYS A 132 10.47 -13.37 -11.65
N MET A 133 11.71 -13.13 -11.25
CA MET A 133 12.29 -11.80 -11.23
C MET A 133 12.53 -11.36 -12.68
N PRO A 134 12.20 -10.11 -13.06
CA PRO A 134 12.61 -9.58 -14.35
C PRO A 134 14.14 -9.72 -14.48
N SER A 135 14.59 -10.20 -15.64
CA SER A 135 15.99 -10.19 -16.01
C SER A 135 16.35 -8.76 -16.42
N ASP A 136 17.19 -8.13 -15.61
CA ASP A 136 17.72 -6.76 -15.71
C ASP A 136 16.74 -5.61 -15.41
#